data_AF-A0A851F7Y7-F1
#
_entry.id   AF-A0A851F7Y7-F1
#
_cell.length_a   1.000
_cell.length_b   1.000
_cell.length_c   1.000
_cell.angle_alpha   90.00
_cell.angle_beta   90.00
_cell.angle_gamma   90.00
#
_symmetry.space_group_name_H-M   'P 1'
#
loop_
_entity.id
_entity.type
_entity.pdbx_description
1 polymer ?
#
loop_
_entity_poly.entity_id
_entity_poly.type
_entity_poly.pdbx_seq_one_letter_code
_entity_poly.pdbx_strand_id
1 'polypeptide(L)'
;LQLHHSGRYRCGGWMNDVYSQWWQKSTPVTLRVHRVPVSGVSLSAHPPGGQVALGDHLVMSCAVTTGTGPLSFSWHREGSVASLDTGPSLDLYAGAEDSGHYLCRATNGDS
;
A
#
# COMPACT_ATOMS: atom_id res chain seq x y z
N LEU A 1 11.14 7.66 -7.08
CA LEU A 1 10.44 8.33 -8.21
C LEU A 1 8.96 8.45 -7.89
N GLN A 2 8.31 9.54 -8.29
CA GLN A 2 6.87 9.75 -8.08
C GLN A 2 6.10 9.40 -9.37
N LEU A 3 4.82 9.03 -9.25
CA LEU A 3 3.96 8.68 -10.39
C LEU A 3 3.98 9.75 -11.49
N HIS A 4 3.95 11.03 -11.10
CA HIS A 4 3.96 12.17 -12.01
C HIS A 4 5.31 12.42 -12.70
N HIS A 5 6.37 11.67 -12.34
CA HIS A 5 7.63 11.66 -13.09
C HIS A 5 7.55 10.79 -14.35
N SER A 6 6.42 10.11 -14.60
CA SER A 6 6.22 9.43 -15.88
C SER A 6 6.20 10.46 -17.01
N GLY A 7 7.01 10.24 -18.05
CA GLY A 7 7.16 11.23 -19.10
C GLY A 7 8.21 10.88 -20.13
N ARG A 8 8.31 11.72 -21.16
CA ARG A 8 9.30 11.59 -22.23
C ARG A 8 10.42 12.59 -21.99
N TYR A 9 11.61 12.09 -21.67
CA TYR A 9 12.76 12.90 -21.29
C TYR A 9 13.78 12.94 -22.42
N ARG A 10 14.44 14.09 -22.56
CA ARG A 10 15.54 14.31 -23.51
C ARG A 10 16.67 15.02 -22.80
N CYS A 11 17.88 14.54 -22.99
CA CYS A 11 19.07 15.33 -22.71
C CYS A 11 19.29 16.32 -23.86
N GLY A 12 19.56 17.59 -23.51
CA GLY A 12 19.92 18.64 -24.45
C GLY A 12 21.23 19.30 -24.04
N GLY A 13 22.12 19.50 -25.01
CA GLY A 13 23.39 20.21 -24.85
C GLY A 13 23.37 21.52 -25.60
N TRP A 14 23.86 22.57 -24.96
CA TRP A 14 24.05 23.88 -25.58
C TRP A 14 25.44 23.96 -26.21
N MET A 15 25.50 24.35 -27.48
CA MET A 15 26.76 24.63 -28.15
C MET A 15 26.84 26.12 -28.46
N ASN A 16 27.92 26.74 -27.99
CA ASN A 16 28.21 28.14 -28.23
C ASN A 16 29.67 28.26 -28.67
N ASP A 17 29.87 28.59 -29.95
CA ASP A 17 31.18 28.88 -30.54
C ASP A 17 31.10 30.23 -31.27
N VAL A 18 32.25 30.81 -31.61
CA VAL A 18 32.42 32.17 -32.18
C VAL A 18 31.53 32.41 -33.41
N TYR A 19 31.13 31.34 -34.12
CA TYR A 19 30.33 31.41 -35.33
C TYR A 19 28.88 30.89 -35.21
N SER A 20 28.51 30.13 -34.19
CA SER A 20 27.16 29.56 -34.11
C SER A 20 26.70 29.23 -32.69
N GLN A 21 25.39 29.38 -32.50
CA GLN A 21 24.71 29.11 -31.24
C GLN A 21 23.45 28.28 -31.49
N TRP A 22 23.38 27.09 -30.91
CA TRP A 22 22.28 26.15 -31.14
C TRP A 22 22.21 25.03 -30.09
N TRP A 23 21.08 24.31 -30.07
CA TRP A 23 20.83 23.18 -29.17
C TRP A 23 20.90 21.85 -29.90
N GLN A 24 21.66 20.91 -29.36
CA GLN A 24 21.53 19.49 -29.69
C GLN A 24 20.63 18.79 -28.70
N LYS A 25 19.79 17.89 -29.19
CA LYS A 25 18.93 17.05 -28.33
C LYS A 25 19.12 15.58 -28.68
N SER A 26 19.35 14.77 -27.67
CA SER A 26 19.40 13.31 -27.78
C SER A 26 18.06 12.70 -28.23
N THR A 27 18.11 11.42 -28.61
CA THR A 27 16.91 10.60 -28.72
C THR A 27 16.20 10.52 -27.36
N PRO A 28 14.87 10.62 -27.32
CA PRO A 28 14.14 10.62 -26.07
C PRO A 28 14.06 9.24 -25.44
N VAL A 29 13.97 9.22 -24.11
CA VAL A 29 13.63 8.02 -23.31
C VAL A 29 12.27 8.23 -22.66
N THR A 30 11.43 7.20 -22.70
CA THR A 30 10.13 7.20 -22.02
C THR A 30 10.29 6.53 -20.67
N LEU A 31 10.09 7.31 -19.61
CA LEU A 31 10.04 6.82 -18.24
C LEU A 31 8.58 6.54 -17.87
N ARG A 32 8.32 5.32 -17.37
CA ARG A 32 7.01 4.90 -16.86
C ARG A 32 7.14 4.50 -15.41
N VAL A 33 6.46 5.22 -14.54
CA VAL A 33 6.39 4.95 -13.10
C VAL A 33 4.97 4.50 -12.80
N HIS A 34 4.84 3.27 -12.31
CA HIS A 34 3.56 2.70 -11.89
C HIS A 34 3.68 2.24 -10.45
N ARG A 35 2.53 2.12 -9.77
CA ARG A 35 2.47 1.47 -8.47
C ARG A 35 2.45 -0.05 -8.65
N VAL A 36 3.03 -0.73 -7.69
CA VAL A 36 2.91 -2.18 -7.51
C VAL A 36 1.57 -2.44 -6.79
N PRO A 37 0.67 -3.24 -7.39
CA PRO A 37 -0.58 -3.62 -6.74
C PRO A 37 -0.35 -4.32 -5.40
N VAL A 38 -1.33 -4.17 -4.51
CA VAL A 38 -1.33 -4.89 -3.23
C VAL A 38 -1.50 -6.39 -3.49
N SER A 39 -0.64 -7.22 -2.91
CA SER A 39 -0.76 -8.68 -2.95
C SER A 39 -0.24 -9.36 -1.68
N GLY A 40 -0.71 -10.58 -1.44
CA GLY A 40 -0.33 -11.36 -0.26
C GLY A 40 -0.77 -10.72 1.05
N VAL A 41 -2.04 -10.28 1.12
CA VAL A 41 -2.66 -9.79 2.36
C VAL A 41 -2.80 -10.98 3.32
N SER A 42 -2.28 -10.84 4.53
CA SER A 42 -2.31 -11.88 5.55
C SER A 42 -2.69 -11.30 6.91
N LEU A 43 -3.35 -12.13 7.72
CA LEU A 43 -3.79 -11.81 9.06
C LEU A 43 -3.05 -12.70 10.06
N SER A 44 -2.59 -12.12 11.15
CA SER A 44 -2.02 -12.84 12.29
C SER A 44 -2.61 -12.30 13.59
N ALA A 45 -2.56 -13.11 14.64
CA ALA A 45 -3.12 -12.78 15.95
C ALA A 45 -2.09 -13.01 17.06
N HIS A 46 -2.15 -12.20 18.11
CA HIS A 46 -1.42 -12.37 19.36
C HIS A 46 -2.41 -12.36 20.54
N PRO A 47 -2.51 -13.45 21.32
CA PRO A 47 -1.72 -14.69 21.22
C PRO A 47 -1.99 -15.49 19.93
N PRO A 48 -1.00 -16.29 19.46
CA PRO A 48 -1.14 -17.10 18.26
C PRO A 48 -2.37 -18.02 18.32
N GLY A 49 -3.10 -18.11 17.21
CA GLY A 49 -4.33 -18.88 17.11
C GLY A 49 -5.60 -18.12 17.50
N GLY A 50 -5.49 -16.92 18.09
CA GLY A 50 -6.64 -16.05 18.36
C GLY A 50 -7.61 -16.60 19.40
N GLN A 51 -7.18 -17.56 20.22
CA GLN A 51 -7.96 -18.10 21.33
C GLN A 51 -7.57 -17.38 22.61
N VAL A 52 -8.54 -16.68 23.21
CA VAL A 52 -8.38 -15.84 24.39
C VAL A 52 -9.59 -16.00 25.32
N ALA A 53 -9.42 -15.78 26.62
CA ALA A 53 -10.54 -15.80 27.55
C ALA A 53 -11.33 -14.49 27.48
N LEU A 54 -12.55 -14.48 28.04
CA LEU A 54 -13.37 -13.28 28.10
C LEU A 54 -12.64 -12.18 28.90
N GLY A 55 -12.53 -10.99 28.30
CA GLY A 55 -11.83 -9.84 28.86
C GLY A 55 -10.33 -9.79 28.58
N ASP A 56 -9.74 -10.85 28.02
CA ASP A 56 -8.32 -10.84 27.63
C ASP A 56 -8.09 -9.94 26.42
N HIS A 57 -6.87 -9.41 26.32
CA HIS A 57 -6.43 -8.57 25.22
C HIS A 57 -5.99 -9.43 24.02
N LEU A 58 -6.52 -9.14 22.84
CA LEU A 58 -6.17 -9.76 21.57
C LEU A 58 -5.78 -8.68 20.57
N VAL A 59 -4.61 -8.86 19.96
CA VAL A 59 -4.12 -7.99 18.88
C VAL A 59 -4.12 -8.78 17.58
N MET A 60 -4.83 -8.28 16.57
CA MET A 60 -4.72 -8.80 15.21
C MET A 60 -3.91 -7.84 14.35
N SER A 61 -3.06 -8.37 13.48
CA SER A 61 -2.21 -7.60 12.58
C SER A 61 -2.44 -8.01 11.13
N CYS A 62 -2.53 -7.02 10.25
CA CYS A 62 -2.69 -7.17 8.81
C CYS A 62 -1.38 -6.80 8.11
N ALA A 63 -0.81 -7.73 7.35
CA ALA A 63 0.41 -7.52 6.59
C ALA A 63 0.18 -7.70 5.10
N VAL A 64 0.96 -6.98 4.29
CA VAL A 64 1.00 -7.15 2.82
C VAL A 64 2.38 -7.62 2.40
N THR A 65 2.43 -8.54 1.45
CA THR A 65 3.71 -9.04 0.91
C THR A 65 4.27 -8.06 -0.11
N THR A 66 3.41 -7.50 -0.96
CA THR A 66 3.78 -6.48 -1.95
C THR A 66 2.75 -5.37 -2.00
N GLY A 67 3.20 -4.17 -2.35
CA GLY A 67 2.36 -3.00 -2.55
C GLY A 67 3.21 -1.73 -2.46
N THR A 68 2.92 -0.72 -3.26
CA THR A 68 3.61 0.58 -3.17
C THR A 68 2.63 1.72 -2.98
N GLY A 69 3.08 2.78 -2.31
CA GLY A 69 2.29 3.95 -1.98
C GLY A 69 1.77 3.89 -0.54
N PRO A 70 0.97 4.89 -0.14
CA PRO A 70 0.27 4.81 1.14
C PRO A 70 -0.71 3.65 1.09
N LEU A 71 -0.57 2.72 2.03
CA LEU A 71 -1.49 1.61 2.21
C LEU A 71 -2.61 2.03 3.15
N SER A 72 -3.84 1.73 2.78
CA SER A 72 -5.02 1.85 3.63
C SER A 72 -5.52 0.46 3.98
N PHE A 73 -5.88 0.28 5.25
CA PHE A 73 -6.34 -0.99 5.80
C PHE A 73 -7.73 -0.84 6.37
N SER A 74 -8.56 -1.88 6.23
CA SER A 74 -9.86 -1.95 6.87
C SER A 74 -10.12 -3.34 7.45
N TRP A 75 -10.69 -3.35 8.65
CA TRP A 75 -11.04 -4.55 9.39
C TRP A 75 -12.53 -4.83 9.29
N HIS A 76 -12.88 -6.09 9.10
CA HIS A 76 -14.26 -6.52 8.94
C HIS A 76 -14.48 -7.87 9.65
N ARG A 77 -15.71 -8.10 10.10
CA ARG A 77 -16.16 -9.47 10.37
C ARG A 77 -16.53 -10.14 9.05
N GLU A 78 -16.26 -11.44 8.94
CA GLU A 78 -16.66 -12.22 7.78
C GLU A 78 -18.17 -12.11 7.55
N GLY A 79 -18.57 -11.84 6.30
CA GLY A 79 -19.96 -11.59 5.93
C GLY A 79 -20.50 -10.18 6.21
N SER A 80 -19.74 -9.31 6.89
CA SER A 80 -20.12 -7.90 7.11
C SER A 80 -19.42 -6.96 6.14
N VAL A 81 -20.16 -5.98 5.61
CA VAL A 81 -19.61 -4.89 4.80
C VAL A 81 -19.14 -3.72 5.69
N ALA A 82 -19.64 -3.63 6.91
CA ALA A 82 -19.27 -2.57 7.85
C ALA A 82 -17.80 -2.72 8.28
N SER A 83 -17.05 -1.62 8.25
CA SER A 83 -15.70 -1.58 8.81
C SER A 83 -15.79 -1.51 10.33
N LEU A 84 -15.03 -2.36 11.01
CA LEU A 84 -14.83 -2.32 12.45
C LEU A 84 -13.83 -1.21 12.81
N ASP A 85 -12.71 -1.17 12.10
CA ASP A 85 -11.64 -0.22 12.32
C ASP A 85 -10.74 -0.11 11.07
N THR A 86 -9.78 0.81 11.11
CA THR A 86 -8.79 1.06 10.07
C THR A 86 -7.38 1.07 10.64
N GLY A 87 -6.41 0.68 9.83
CA GLY A 87 -5.00 0.61 10.23
C GLY A 87 -4.43 -0.81 10.21
N PRO A 88 -3.11 -0.94 10.39
CA PRO A 88 -2.41 -2.21 10.23
C PRO A 88 -2.70 -3.21 11.35
N SER A 89 -3.30 -2.76 12.45
CA SER A 89 -3.66 -3.60 13.60
C SER A 89 -5.09 -3.33 14.05
N LEU A 90 -5.70 -4.31 14.71
CA LEU A 90 -6.96 -4.20 15.42
C LEU A 90 -6.72 -4.72 16.84
N ASP A 91 -6.90 -3.82 17.81
CA ASP A 91 -6.78 -4.11 19.23
C ASP A 91 -8.18 -4.30 19.82
N LEU A 92 -8.41 -5.42 20.53
CA LEU A 92 -9.68 -5.71 21.16
C LEU A 92 -9.50 -6.37 22.53
N TYR A 93 -10.48 -6.13 23.41
CA TYR A 93 -10.67 -6.92 24.63
C TYR A 93 -11.82 -7.87 24.39
N ALA A 94 -11.59 -9.17 24.53
CA ALA A 94 -12.51 -10.19 24.04
C ALA A 94 -13.86 -10.17 24.77
N GLY A 95 -14.93 -9.79 24.06
CA GLY A 95 -16.30 -10.00 24.48
C GLY A 95 -16.86 -11.35 24.00
N ALA A 96 -17.94 -11.81 24.63
CA ALA A 96 -18.64 -13.02 24.19
C ALA A 96 -19.12 -12.92 22.74
N GLU A 97 -19.60 -11.73 22.36
CA GLU A 97 -20.08 -11.43 21.01
C GLU A 97 -18.96 -11.24 19.98
N ASP A 98 -17.69 -11.19 20.40
CA ASP A 98 -16.50 -11.02 19.52
C ASP A 98 -15.97 -12.33 18.94
N SER A 99 -16.60 -13.45 19.27
CA SER A 99 -16.27 -14.72 18.62
C SER A 99 -16.68 -14.70 17.14
N GLY A 100 -15.76 -15.07 16.25
CA GLY A 100 -16.06 -15.20 14.82
C GLY A 100 -14.83 -15.12 13.93
N HIS A 101 -15.08 -15.09 12.62
CA HIS A 101 -14.05 -14.90 11.61
C HIS A 101 -13.90 -13.42 11.27
N TYR A 102 -12.64 -13.00 11.16
CA TYR A 102 -12.25 -11.64 10.82
C TYR A 102 -11.45 -11.65 9.54
N LEU A 103 -11.59 -10.60 8.76
CA LEU A 103 -10.80 -10.39 7.56
C LEU A 103 -10.32 -8.95 7.50
N CYS A 104 -9.07 -8.78 7.09
CA CYS A 104 -8.48 -7.48 6.82
C CYS A 104 -8.35 -7.28 5.31
N ARG A 105 -8.58 -6.05 4.86
CA ARG A 105 -8.34 -5.63 3.48
C ARG A 105 -7.25 -4.58 3.47
N ALA A 106 -6.43 -4.60 2.43
CA ALA A 106 -5.42 -3.59 2.19
C ALA A 106 -5.55 -3.07 0.75
N THR A 107 -5.46 -1.76 0.57
CA THR A 107 -5.50 -1.10 -0.73
C THR A 107 -4.44 -0.01 -0.79
N ASN A 108 -3.93 0.26 -1.98
CA ASN A 108 -3.03 1.38 -2.25
C ASN A 108 -3.67 2.42 -3.20
N GLY A 109 -4.99 2.36 -3.39
CA GLY A 109 -5.75 3.30 -4.23
C GLY A 109 -5.63 3.08 -5.74
N ASP A 110 -5.15 1.91 -6.20
CA ASP A 110 -5.09 1.52 -7.62
C ASP A 110 -6.29 0.69 -8.08
N SER A 111 -7.48 0.96 -7.55
CA SER A 111 -8.73 0.32 -7.96
C SER A 111 -9.19 0.78 -9.34
#